data_AF-A0A2N5KUC0-F1
#
_entry.id   AF-A0A2N5KUC0-F1
#
_cell.length_a   1.000
_cell.length_b   1.000
_cell.length_c   1.000
_cell.angle_alpha   90.00
_cell.angle_beta   90.00
_cell.angle_gamma   90.00
#
_symmetry.space_group_name_H-M   'P 1'
#
loop_
_entity.id
_entity.type
_entity.pdbx_description
1 polymer ?
#
loop_
_entity_poly.entity_id
_entity_poly.type
_entity_poly.pdbx_seq_one_letter_code
_entity_poly.pdbx_strand_id
1 'polypeptide(L)'
;MRDEIREAIRKIRRAEKPLTNGETLEAAMSARDEEEAQAMLAALEAYQQKHHGCNAVEAYDLVRKNIGYYAGYYDQETRKRAYGLYGTSHPIFSL
;
A
#
# COMPACT_ATOMS: atom_id res chain seq x y z
N MET A 1 4.45 10.04 -11.96
CA MET A 1 3.36 9.05 -11.69
C MET A 1 2.71 8.46 -12.97
N ARG A 2 2.69 7.13 -13.10
CA ARG A 2 2.05 6.38 -14.21
C ARG A 2 0.53 6.27 -14.09
N ASP A 3 -0.14 6.03 -15.22
CA ASP A 3 -1.62 6.02 -15.29
C ASP A 3 -2.25 4.85 -14.53
N GLU A 4 -1.60 3.68 -14.48
CA GLU A 4 -2.05 2.54 -13.67
C GLU A 4 -2.09 2.88 -12.18
N ILE A 5 -1.09 3.60 -11.68
CA ILE A 5 -0.99 4.04 -10.28
C ILE A 5 -2.04 5.10 -10.00
N ARG A 6 -2.22 6.06 -10.92
CA ARG A 6 -3.27 7.09 -10.81
C ARG A 6 -4.67 6.48 -10.75
N GLU A 7 -4.95 5.50 -11.59
CA GLU A 7 -6.26 4.86 -11.64
C GLU A 7 -6.51 4.00 -10.39
N ALA A 8 -5.50 3.28 -9.92
CA ALA A 8 -5.59 2.57 -8.65
C ALA A 8 -5.85 3.51 -7.46
N ILE A 9 -5.12 4.62 -7.36
CA ILE A 9 -5.36 5.66 -6.35
C ILE A 9 -6.78 6.21 -6.45
N ARG A 10 -7.26 6.49 -7.66
CA ARG A 10 -8.63 6.98 -7.89
C ARG A 10 -9.67 5.96 -7.42
N LYS A 11 -9.49 4.68 -7.75
CA LYS A 11 -10.37 3.59 -7.32
C LYS A 11 -10.41 3.49 -5.79
N ILE A 12 -9.25 3.47 -5.13
CA ILE A 12 -9.13 3.36 -3.67
C ILE A 12 -9.83 4.54 -2.98
N ARG A 13 -9.57 5.78 -3.42
CA ARG A 13 -10.16 6.99 -2.81
C ARG A 13 -11.67 7.09 -2.98
N ARG A 14 -12.21 6.57 -4.09
CA ARG A 14 -13.65 6.64 -4.43
C ARG A 14 -14.43 5.41 -3.99
N ALA A 15 -13.78 4.44 -3.34
CA ALA A 15 -14.46 3.24 -2.89
C ALA A 15 -15.54 3.59 -1.85
N GLU A 16 -16.79 3.30 -2.19
CA GLU A 16 -17.93 3.39 -1.26
C GLU A 16 -18.20 2.07 -0.53
N LYS A 17 -17.72 0.97 -1.11
CA LYS A 17 -17.74 -0.35 -0.48
C LYS A 17 -16.31 -0.77 -0.15
N PRO A 18 -16.11 -1.62 0.88
CA PRO A 18 -14.80 -2.18 1.15
C PRO A 18 -14.25 -2.93 -0.07
N LEU A 19 -13.02 -2.59 -0.44
CA LEU A 19 -12.20 -3.28 -1.42
C LEU A 19 -11.48 -4.46 -0.75
N THR A 20 -11.12 -5.46 -1.55
CA THR A 20 -10.25 -6.54 -1.10
C THR A 20 -8.80 -6.06 -0.92
N ASN A 21 -8.00 -6.84 -0.19
CA ASN A 21 -6.56 -6.55 -0.03
C ASN A 21 -5.84 -6.56 -1.39
N GLY A 22 -6.17 -7.47 -2.31
CA GLY A 22 -5.59 -7.47 -3.65
C GLY A 22 -5.92 -6.17 -4.40
N GLU A 23 -7.16 -5.70 -4.34
CA GLU A 23 -7.57 -4.46 -5.00
C GLU A 23 -6.91 -3.19 -4.45
N THR A 24 -6.45 -3.23 -3.20
CA THR A 24 -5.79 -2.08 -2.55
C THR A 24 -4.27 -2.16 -2.62
N LEU A 25 -3.68 -3.35 -2.49
CA LEU A 25 -2.23 -3.54 -2.32
C LEU A 25 -1.50 -3.94 -3.61
N GLU A 26 -2.18 -4.51 -4.61
CA GLU A 26 -1.52 -4.92 -5.87
C GLU A 26 -0.81 -3.74 -6.54
N ALA A 27 -1.49 -2.60 -6.64
CA ALA A 27 -0.93 -1.40 -7.25
C ALA A 27 0.26 -0.84 -6.45
N ALA A 28 0.31 -1.08 -5.14
CA ALA A 28 1.43 -0.66 -4.31
C ALA A 28 2.72 -1.44 -4.66
N MET A 29 2.61 -2.71 -5.07
CA MET A 29 3.74 -3.53 -5.51
C MET A 29 4.33 -3.07 -6.85
N SER A 30 3.51 -2.41 -7.66
CA SER A 30 3.91 -1.88 -8.95
C SER A 30 4.58 -0.51 -8.88
N ALA A 31 4.51 0.23 -7.77
CA ALA A 31 5.15 1.54 -7.61
C ALA A 31 6.66 1.48 -7.92
N ARG A 32 7.17 2.47 -8.66
CA ARG A 32 8.57 2.48 -9.14
C ARG A 32 9.46 3.52 -8.48
N ASP A 33 8.86 4.59 -7.97
CA ASP A 33 9.56 5.71 -7.36
C ASP A 33 8.86 6.18 -6.09
N GLU A 34 9.53 7.08 -5.37
CA GLU A 34 9.05 7.62 -4.11
C GLU A 34 7.76 8.46 -4.29
N GLU A 35 7.62 9.16 -5.41
CA GLU A 35 6.40 9.94 -5.71
C GLU A 35 5.17 9.03 -5.79
N GLU A 36 5.26 7.94 -6.55
CA GLU A 36 4.20 6.94 -6.69
C GLU A 36 3.91 6.25 -5.35
N ALA A 37 4.95 5.87 -4.61
CA ALA A 37 4.82 5.21 -3.32
C ALA A 37 4.11 6.11 -2.29
N GLN A 38 4.53 7.37 -2.14
CA GLN A 38 3.92 8.31 -1.21
C GLN A 38 2.46 8.60 -1.57
N ALA A 39 2.16 8.78 -2.87
CA ALA A 39 0.79 9.00 -3.32
C ALA A 39 -0.13 7.79 -3.05
N MET A 40 0.40 6.57 -3.24
CA MET A 40 -0.32 5.33 -2.94
C MET A 40 -0.52 5.15 -1.43
N LEU A 41 0.51 5.39 -0.63
CA LEU A 41 0.46 5.29 0.82
C LEU A 41 -0.63 6.22 1.38
N ALA A 42 -0.63 7.50 0.96
CA ALA A 42 -1.65 8.45 1.36
C ALA A 42 -3.08 8.03 0.95
N ALA A 43 -3.24 7.38 -0.22
CA ALA A 43 -4.53 6.88 -0.66
C ALA A 43 -5.01 5.70 0.21
N LEU A 44 -4.11 4.80 0.56
CA LEU A 44 -4.38 3.65 1.42
C LEU A 44 -4.70 4.07 2.86
N GLU A 45 -3.96 5.03 3.41
CA GLU A 45 -4.25 5.57 4.74
C GLU A 45 -5.63 6.21 4.81
N ALA A 46 -5.97 7.05 3.82
CA ALA A 46 -7.31 7.65 3.73
C ALA A 46 -8.39 6.57 3.62
N TYR A 47 -8.13 5.50 2.88
CA TYR A 47 -9.04 4.35 2.79
C TYR A 47 -9.20 3.64 4.15
N GLN A 48 -8.12 3.40 4.90
CA GLN A 48 -8.19 2.79 6.23
C GLN A 48 -8.99 3.67 7.22
N GLN A 49 -8.75 4.98 7.20
CA GLN A 49 -9.52 5.92 8.03
C GLN A 49 -11.01 5.89 7.67
N LYS A 50 -11.36 5.90 6.37
CA LYS A 50 -12.76 5.89 5.89
C LYS A 50 -13.50 4.59 6.24
N HIS A 51 -12.88 3.43 5.98
CA HIS A 51 -13.59 2.13 6.02
C HIS A 51 -13.36 1.33 7.31
N HIS A 52 -12.32 1.64 8.07
CA HIS A 52 -11.97 0.90 9.29
C HIS A 52 -11.94 1.78 10.54
N GLY A 53 -12.21 3.09 10.42
CA GLY A 53 -12.30 4.01 11.57
C GLY A 53 -10.98 4.25 12.28
N CYS A 54 -9.85 3.89 11.67
CA CYS A 54 -8.52 4.14 12.21
C CYS A 54 -8.26 5.65 12.32
N ASN A 55 -7.50 6.07 13.33
CA ASN A 55 -6.88 7.39 13.31
C ASN A 55 -5.68 7.41 12.32
N ALA A 56 -5.08 8.58 12.10
CA ALA A 56 -3.99 8.73 11.14
C ALA A 56 -2.75 7.87 11.44
N VAL A 57 -2.37 7.75 12.72
CA VAL A 57 -1.20 6.97 13.15
C VAL A 57 -1.47 5.47 12.96
N GLU A 58 -2.66 5.01 13.38
CA GLU A 58 -3.08 3.62 13.21
C GLU A 58 -3.16 3.24 11.72
N ALA A 59 -3.71 4.12 10.88
CA ALA A 59 -3.81 3.91 9.45
C ALA A 59 -2.42 3.79 8.81
N TYR A 60 -1.50 4.70 9.15
CA TYR A 60 -0.11 4.66 8.67
C TYR A 60 0.58 3.33 9.02
N ASP A 61 0.53 2.93 10.29
CA ASP A 61 1.16 1.71 10.76
C ASP A 61 0.54 0.46 10.13
N LEU A 62 -0.79 0.41 10.02
CA LEU A 62 -1.52 -0.71 9.44
C LEU A 62 -1.20 -0.87 7.95
N VAL A 63 -1.21 0.23 7.19
CA VAL A 63 -0.89 0.20 5.76
C VAL A 63 0.52 -0.30 5.53
N ARG A 64 1.52 0.21 6.27
CA ARG A 64 2.91 -0.25 6.10
C ARG A 64 3.09 -1.73 6.44
N LYS A 65 2.42 -2.22 7.50
CA LYS A 65 2.42 -3.64 7.85
C LYS A 65 1.78 -4.49 6.76
N ASN A 66 0.64 -4.05 6.21
CA ASN A 66 -0.07 -4.76 5.14
C ASN A 66 0.76 -4.81 3.85
N ILE A 67 1.39 -3.70 3.45
CA ILE A 67 2.33 -3.66 2.32
C ILE A 67 3.50 -4.61 2.57
N GLY A 68 4.09 -4.57 3.77
CA GLY A 68 5.24 -5.42 4.13
C GLY A 68 4.91 -6.91 4.12
N TYR A 69 3.73 -7.27 4.63
CA TYR A 69 3.17 -8.61 4.57
C TYR A 69 2.94 -9.05 3.12
N TYR A 70 2.20 -8.27 2.33
CA TYR A 70 1.85 -8.58 0.95
C TYR A 70 3.09 -8.75 0.07
N ALA A 71 4.05 -7.82 0.18
CA ALA A 71 5.33 -7.88 -0.54
C ALA A 71 6.17 -9.11 -0.18
N GLY A 72 5.98 -9.70 1.02
CA GLY A 72 6.71 -10.90 1.44
C GLY A 72 6.45 -12.13 0.55
N TYR A 73 5.31 -12.16 -0.14
CA TYR A 73 4.88 -13.25 -1.01
C TYR A 73 5.26 -13.04 -2.49
N TYR A 74 5.85 -11.89 -2.83
CA TYR A 74 6.37 -11.62 -4.18
C TYR A 74 7.81 -12.10 -4.34
N ASP A 75 8.29 -12.06 -5.58
CA ASP A 75 9.69 -12.29 -5.90
C ASP A 75 10.62 -11.33 -5.15
N GLN A 76 11.91 -11.67 -5.11
CA GLN A 76 12.91 -10.91 -4.35
C GLN A 76 13.05 -9.46 -4.83
N GLU A 77 12.89 -9.20 -6.13
CA GLU A 77 13.04 -7.87 -6.71
C GLU A 77 11.89 -6.96 -6.28
N THR A 78 10.65 -7.41 -6.49
CA THR A 78 9.44 -6.70 -6.10
C THR A 78 9.39 -6.45 -4.60
N ARG A 79 9.75 -7.47 -3.79
CA ARG A 79 9.83 -7.32 -2.33
C ARG A 79 10.84 -6.27 -1.92
N LYS A 80 12.07 -6.32 -2.43
CA LYS A 80 13.12 -5.33 -2.12
C LYS A 80 12.70 -3.91 -2.51
N ARG A 81 12.07 -3.75 -3.68
CA ARG A 81 11.54 -2.46 -4.14
C ARG A 81 10.47 -1.92 -3.19
N ALA A 82 9.48 -2.73 -2.84
CA ALA A 82 8.42 -2.32 -1.91
C ALA A 82 9.00 -1.98 -0.52
N TYR A 83 9.94 -2.76 -0.01
CA TYR A 83 10.59 -2.48 1.28
C TYR A 83 11.36 -1.17 1.26
N GLY A 84 12.09 -0.88 0.19
CA GLY A 84 12.79 0.39 0.02
C GLY A 84 11.83 1.58 -0.08
N LEU A 85 10.82 1.49 -0.96
CA LEU A 85 9.90 2.60 -1.23
C LEU A 85 8.98 2.94 -0.05
N TYR A 86 8.48 1.94 0.68
CA TYR A 86 7.55 2.14 1.81
C TYR A 86 8.23 2.02 3.18
N GLY A 87 9.56 1.85 3.19
CA GLY A 87 10.36 1.65 4.41
C GLY A 87 9.90 0.48 5.26
N THR A 88 9.30 -0.55 4.68
CA THR A 88 8.62 -1.64 5.42
C THR A 88 9.38 -2.96 5.31
N SER A 89 8.95 -3.97 6.07
CA SER A 89 9.45 -5.35 6.00
C SER A 89 8.33 -6.33 6.31
N HIS A 90 8.54 -7.64 6.05
CA HIS A 90 7.56 -8.65 6.43
C HIS A 90 7.44 -8.70 7.96
N PRO A 91 6.23 -8.56 8.54
CA PRO A 91 6.08 -8.48 9.99
C PRO A 91 6.40 -9.80 10.74
N ILE A 92 6.47 -10.93 10.01
CA ILE A 92 6.76 -12.26 10.58
C ILE A 92 8.15 -12.78 10.16
N PHE A 93 8.58 -12.45 8.95
CA PHE A 93 9.79 -13.03 8.34
C PHE A 93 10.92 -12.02 8.36
N SER A 94 11.10 -11.34 9.49
CA SER A 94 12.13 -10.31 9.67
C SER A 94 13.46 -10.84 9.13
N LEU A 95 13.85 -10.33 7.95
CA LEU A 95 15.15 -10.54 7.32
C LEU A 95 16.09 -9.43 7.75
#